data_AF-A0A2W4SVC7-F1
#
_entry.id   AF-A0A2W4SVC7-F1
#
_cell.length_a   1.000
_cell.length_b   1.000
_cell.length_c   1.000
_cell.angle_alpha   90.00
_cell.angle_beta   90.00
_cell.angle_gamma   90.00
#
_symmetry.space_group_name_H-M   'P 1'
#
loop_
_entity.id
_entity.type
_entity.pdbx_description
1 polymer ?
#
loop_
_entity_poly.entity_id
_entity_poly.type
_entity_poly.pdbx_seq_one_letter_code
_entity_poly.pdbx_strand_id
1 'polypeptide(L)'
;MRFASLLVYVDEGPEATARVALACAIAGLSKAHVIGLAASMPDVPQVDPYAAGAMMGEMLGLFRDVAEADVSRAQTLFWDAVGGYADHAEWRGEGG
;
A
#
# COMPACT_ATOMS: atom_id res chain seq x y z
N MET A 1 11.64 -20.35 15.62
CA MET A 1 10.36 -19.63 15.47
C MET A 1 9.64 -20.14 14.25
N ARG A 2 8.32 -20.36 14.31
CA ARG A 2 7.51 -20.80 13.16
C ARG A 2 6.46 -19.71 12.93
N PHE A 3 6.63 -18.92 11.87
CA PHE A 3 5.68 -17.89 11.49
C PHE A 3 4.59 -18.53 10.62
N ALA A 4 3.33 -18.21 10.88
CA ALA A 4 2.25 -18.58 9.98
C ALA A 4 2.11 -17.57 8.83
N SER A 5 2.34 -16.28 9.13
CA SER A 5 2.28 -15.20 8.15
C SER A 5 3.19 -14.04 8.54
N LEU A 6 3.60 -13.24 7.55
CA LEU A 6 4.35 -11.99 7.69
C LEU A 6 3.53 -10.87 7.04
N LEU A 7 3.21 -9.85 7.82
CA LEU A 7 2.56 -8.64 7.31
C LEU A 7 3.63 -7.61 6.93
N VAL A 8 3.56 -7.06 5.72
CA VAL A 8 4.54 -6.14 5.17
C VAL A 8 3.83 -4.87 4.74
N TYR A 9 4.20 -3.75 5.35
CA TYR A 9 3.78 -2.44 4.86
C TYR A 9 4.50 -2.11 3.56
N VAL A 10 3.73 -1.69 2.55
CA VAL A 10 4.21 -1.34 1.22
C VAL A 10 3.81 0.11 0.94
N ASP A 11 4.82 0.93 0.64
CA ASP A 11 4.67 2.28 0.13
C ASP A 11 5.30 2.37 -1.27
N GLU A 12 5.34 3.57 -1.83
CA GLU A 12 5.93 3.83 -3.15
C GLU A 12 7.45 4.00 -3.12
N GLY A 13 8.05 3.93 -1.92
CA GLY A 13 9.48 4.12 -1.73
C GLY A 13 10.28 2.95 -2.30
N PRO A 14 11.51 3.19 -2.80
CA PRO A 14 12.38 2.13 -3.28
C PRO A 14 12.71 1.10 -2.17
N GLU A 15 12.61 1.49 -0.90
CA GLU A 15 12.81 0.62 0.26
C GLU A 15 11.68 -0.42 0.43
N ALA A 16 10.49 -0.19 -0.13
CA ALA A 16 9.38 -1.15 -0.10
C ALA A 16 9.77 -2.48 -0.75
N THR A 17 10.46 -2.42 -1.90
CA THR A 17 10.91 -3.62 -2.62
C THR A 17 11.85 -4.46 -1.76
N ALA A 18 12.79 -3.81 -1.05
CA ALA A 18 13.72 -4.50 -0.16
C ALA A 18 13.00 -5.15 1.04
N ARG A 19 11.99 -4.48 1.61
CA ARG A 19 11.15 -5.04 2.69
C ARG A 19 10.38 -6.27 2.23
N VAL A 20 9.75 -6.21 1.05
CA VAL A 20 9.00 -7.34 0.48
C VAL A 20 9.93 -8.51 0.19
N ALA A 21 11.08 -8.26 -0.44
CA ALA A 21 12.07 -9.30 -0.74
C ALA A 21 12.59 -10.00 0.54
N LEU A 22 12.88 -9.22 1.59
CA LEU A 22 13.29 -9.77 2.88
C LEU A 22 12.19 -10.62 3.50
N ALA A 23 10.93 -10.17 3.46
CA ALA A 23 9.80 -10.92 3.97
C ALA A 23 9.62 -12.25 3.22
N CYS A 24 9.73 -12.25 1.88
CA CYS A 24 9.70 -13.47 1.08
C CYS A 24 10.84 -14.44 1.47
N ALA A 25 12.05 -13.94 1.72
CA ALA A 25 13.16 -14.78 2.18
C ALA A 25 12.89 -15.44 3.55
N ILE A 26 12.36 -14.68 4.51
CA ILE A 26 11.98 -15.19 5.83
C ILE A 26 10.81 -16.20 5.71
N ALA A 27 9.83 -15.89 4.85
CA ALA A 27 8.67 -16.74 4.60
C ALA A 27 9.08 -18.07 3.95
N GLY A 28 10.02 -18.07 2.99
CA GLY A 28 10.56 -19.27 2.38
C GLY A 28 11.22 -20.23 3.39
N LEU A 29 11.96 -19.69 4.36
CA LEU A 29 12.58 -20.49 5.42
C LEU A 29 11.57 -21.06 6.43
N SER A 30 10.47 -20.33 6.67
CA SER A 30 9.48 -20.67 7.70
C SER A 30 8.21 -21.32 7.15
N LYS A 31 8.05 -21.37 5.82
CA LYS A 31 6.82 -21.73 5.10
C LYS A 31 5.62 -20.88 5.54
N ALA A 32 5.84 -19.58 5.72
CA ALA A 32 4.82 -18.62 6.12
C ALA A 32 4.15 -17.96 4.91
N HIS A 33 2.94 -17.43 5.07
CA HIS A 33 2.33 -16.56 4.07
C HIS A 33 2.93 -15.13 4.12
N VAL A 34 2.98 -14.43 2.99
CA VAL A 34 3.31 -12.99 2.97
C VAL A 34 2.04 -12.19 2.69
N ILE A 35 1.74 -11.17 3.50
CA ILE A 35 0.58 -10.30 3.32
C ILE A 35 1.10 -8.88 3.13
N GLY A 36 0.95 -8.33 1.92
CA GLY A 36 1.22 -6.92 1.64
C GLY A 36 0.05 -6.04 2.11
N LEU A 37 0.37 -4.90 2.71
CA LEU A 37 -0.60 -3.93 3.20
C LEU A 37 -0.18 -2.51 2.79
N ALA A 38 -1.12 -1.74 2.27
CA ALA A 38 -1.00 -0.30 2.09
C ALA A 38 -2.32 0.37 2.45
N ALA A 39 -2.27 1.54 3.06
CA ALA A 39 -3.42 2.38 3.31
C ALA A 39 -3.01 3.82 3.06
N SER A 40 -3.80 4.54 2.26
CA SER A 40 -3.65 5.97 2.04
C SER A 40 -4.96 6.65 2.41
N MET A 41 -4.88 7.62 3.33
CA MET A 41 -6.00 8.47 3.68
C MET A 41 -5.84 9.81 2.97
N PRO A 42 -6.88 10.33 2.30
CA PRO A 42 -6.83 11.67 1.74
C PRO A 42 -6.59 12.68 2.87
N ASP A 43 -5.50 13.45 2.78
CA ASP A 43 -5.25 14.50 3.75
C ASP A 43 -6.23 15.65 3.49
N VAL A 44 -7.10 15.96 4.46
CA VAL A 44 -8.17 16.94 4.26
C VAL A 44 -7.54 18.32 4.17
N PRO A 45 -7.66 19.04 3.04
CA PRO A 45 -7.00 20.31 2.86
C PRO A 45 -7.53 21.32 3.89
N GLN A 46 -6.60 22.01 4.56
CA GLN A 46 -6.93 23.14 5.42
C GLN A 46 -7.32 24.33 4.51
N VAL A 47 -8.61 24.43 4.18
CA VAL A 47 -9.15 25.52 3.35
C VAL A 47 -9.96 26.51 4.18
N ASP A 48 -9.89 27.78 3.80
CA ASP A 48 -10.77 28.82 4.34
C ASP A 48 -12.23 28.52 3.91
N PRO A 49 -13.15 28.28 4.87
CA PRO A 49 -14.55 27.94 4.58
C PRO A 49 -15.31 29.03 3.81
N TYR A 50 -14.81 30.27 3.80
CA TYR A 50 -15.40 31.38 3.03
C TYR A 50 -14.79 31.53 1.63
N ALA A 51 -13.65 30.89 1.36
CA ALA A 51 -12.97 30.97 0.07
C ALA A 51 -13.14 29.72 -0.81
N ALA A 52 -13.36 28.55 -0.22
CA ALA A 52 -13.31 27.28 -0.94
C ALA A 52 -14.54 26.99 -1.83
N GLY A 53 -15.70 27.56 -1.48
CA GLY A 53 -16.91 27.56 -2.31
C GLY A 53 -17.17 26.26 -3.11
N ALA A 54 -17.55 26.41 -4.38
CA ALA A 54 -17.88 25.28 -5.26
C ALA A 54 -16.68 24.37 -5.62
N MET A 55 -15.43 24.82 -5.46
CA MET A 55 -14.22 24.03 -5.79
C MET A 55 -13.88 22.97 -4.74
N MET A 56 -14.49 23.02 -3.54
CA MET A 56 -14.20 22.06 -2.47
C MET A 56 -14.49 20.62 -2.88
N GLY A 57 -15.56 20.37 -3.65
CA GLY A 57 -15.91 19.02 -4.11
C GLY A 57 -14.88 18.44 -5.09
N GLU A 58 -14.41 19.24 -6.04
CA GLU A 58 -13.37 18.84 -6.99
C GLU A 58 -12.03 18.58 -6.30
N MET A 59 -11.68 19.40 -5.31
CA MET A 59 -10.46 19.23 -4.53
C MET A 59 -10.47 17.94 -3.70
N LEU A 60 -11.60 17.63 -3.05
CA LEU A 60 -11.76 16.37 -2.31
C LEU A 60 -11.69 15.15 -3.24
N GLY A 61 -12.29 15.23 -4.43
CA GLY A 61 -12.17 14.20 -5.46
C GLY A 61 -10.71 13.94 -5.85
N LEU A 62 -9.94 15.01 -6.09
CA LEU A 62 -8.53 14.90 -6.43
C LEU A 62 -7.70 14.19 -5.33
N PHE A 63 -7.88 14.55 -4.06
CA PHE A 63 -7.12 13.92 -2.97
C PHE A 63 -7.47 12.43 -2.81
N ARG A 64 -8.74 12.07 -3.04
CA ARG A 64 -9.16 10.67 -3.09
C ARG A 64 -8.50 9.93 -4.26
N ASP A 65 -8.51 10.51 -5.45
CA ASP A 65 -7.88 9.90 -6.63
C ASP A 65 -6.37 9.69 -6.40
N VAL A 66 -5.70 10.63 -5.72
CA VAL A 66 -4.30 10.47 -5.32
C VAL A 66 -4.15 9.29 -4.34
N ALA A 67 -4.95 9.23 -3.28
CA ALA A 67 -4.89 8.14 -2.30
C ALA A 67 -5.13 6.76 -2.95
N GLU A 68 -6.10 6.66 -3.86
CA GLU A 68 -6.36 5.43 -4.64
C GLU A 68 -5.17 5.08 -5.54
N ALA A 69 -4.58 6.08 -6.20
CA ALA A 69 -3.42 5.88 -7.07
C ALA A 69 -2.17 5.42 -6.29
N ASP A 70 -1.96 5.92 -5.07
CA ASP A 70 -0.84 5.54 -4.21
C ASP A 70 -0.93 4.06 -3.80
N VAL A 71 -2.12 3.63 -3.37
CA VAL A 71 -2.39 2.21 -3.00
C VAL A 71 -2.22 1.30 -4.21
N SER A 72 -2.67 1.75 -5.40
CA SER A 72 -2.50 1.01 -6.65
C SER A 72 -1.03 0.84 -7.03
N ARG A 73 -0.22 1.90 -6.91
CA ARG A 73 1.24 1.82 -7.17
C ARG A 73 1.94 0.89 -6.19
N ALA A 74 1.59 0.96 -4.90
CA ALA A 74 2.11 0.05 -3.88
C ALA A 74 1.73 -1.42 -4.18
N GLN A 75 0.51 -1.67 -4.64
CA GLN A 75 0.08 -3.02 -5.05
C GLN A 75 0.92 -3.58 -6.19
N THR A 76 1.16 -2.78 -7.24
CA THR A 76 2.03 -3.19 -8.36
C THR A 76 3.43 -3.54 -7.87
N LEU A 77 4.03 -2.66 -7.06
CA LEU A 77 5.36 -2.88 -6.48
C LEU A 77 5.41 -4.18 -5.67
N PHE A 78 4.39 -4.43 -4.84
CA PHE A 78 4.31 -5.65 -4.05
C PHE A 78 4.36 -6.91 -4.92
N TRP A 79 3.51 -6.99 -5.94
CA TRP A 79 3.46 -8.17 -6.80
C TRP A 79 4.74 -8.37 -7.62
N ASP A 80 5.33 -7.27 -8.10
CA ASP A 80 6.62 -7.30 -8.79
C ASP A 80 7.75 -7.81 -7.87
N ALA A 81 7.76 -7.36 -6.61
CA ALA A 81 8.78 -7.74 -5.63
C ALA A 81 8.60 -9.16 -5.07
N VAL A 82 7.35 -9.65 -4.96
CA VAL A 82 7.03 -11.02 -4.53
C VAL A 82 7.48 -12.04 -5.56
N GLY A 83 7.32 -11.73 -6.85
CA GLY A 83 7.77 -12.56 -7.97
C GLY A 83 7.34 -14.03 -7.85
N GLY A 84 8.31 -14.95 -7.86
CA GLY A 84 8.04 -16.40 -7.79
C GLY A 84 7.41 -16.89 -6.47
N TYR A 85 7.26 -16.03 -5.46
CA TYR A 85 6.58 -16.37 -4.20
C TYR A 85 5.08 -16.02 -4.21
N ALA A 86 4.53 -15.61 -5.36
CA ALA A 86 3.16 -15.08 -5.49
C ALA A 86 2.08 -16.06 -4.99
N ASP A 87 2.26 -17.37 -5.18
CA ASP A 87 1.30 -18.39 -4.75
C ASP A 87 1.13 -18.48 -3.21
N HIS A 88 2.06 -17.88 -2.45
CA HIS A 88 2.05 -17.81 -0.99
C HIS A 88 1.93 -16.36 -0.48
N ALA A 89 1.46 -15.46 -1.35
CA ALA A 89 1.30 -14.06 -1.04
C ALA A 89 -0.16 -13.59 -1.18
N GLU A 90 -0.53 -12.60 -0.38
CA GLU A 90 -1.83 -11.94 -0.39
C GLU A 90 -1.64 -10.43 -0.35
N TRP A 91 -2.54 -9.67 -0.99
CA TRP A 91 -2.57 -8.21 -0.91
C TRP A 91 -3.81 -7.74 -0.14
N ARG A 92 -3.63 -6.79 0.77
CA ARG A 92 -4.69 -6.12 1.53
C ARG A 92 -4.46 -4.61 1.51
N GLY A 93 -4.81 -3.94 0.41
CA GLY A 93 -4.75 -2.49 0.30
C GLY A 93 -6.14 -1.86 0.23
N GLU A 94 -6.30 -0.70 0.85
CA GLU A 94 -7.54 0.10 0.81
C GLU A 94 -7.20 1.58 0.60
N GLY A 95 -7.85 2.20 -0.41
CA GLY A 95 -7.86 3.65 -0.62
C GLY A 95 -9.11 4.25 0.01
N GLY A 96 -8.95 5.38 0.72
CA GLY A 96 -10.03 6.08 1.44
C GLY A 96 -10.76 7.14 0.63
#